data_AF-A0A1I5MPD6-F1
#
_entry.id   AF-A0A1I5MPD6-F1
#
_cell.length_a   1.000
_cell.length_b   1.000
_cell.length_c   1.000
_cell.angle_alpha   90.00
_cell.angle_beta   90.00
_cell.angle_gamma   90.00
#
_symmetry.space_group_name_H-M   'P 1'
#
loop_
_entity.id
_entity.type
_entity.pdbx_description
1 polymer ?
#
loop_
_entity_poly.entity_id
_entity_poly.type
_entity_poly.pdbx_seq_one_letter_code
_entity_poly.pdbx_strand_id
1 'polypeptide(L)'
;MDAGVAPGSPEANELVERHREVFSSYFPLTRQMQVCLGRMFEADPGFAAHYDGIRAGLAPWFRRIIDAGARAHGIDPDTATWQ
;
A
#
# COMPACT_ATOMS: atom_id res chain seq x y z
N MET A 1 9.42 7.30 5.84
CA MET A 1 9.14 8.68 5.40
C MET A 1 10.36 9.57 5.60
N ASP A 2 10.99 9.57 6.78
CA ASP A 2 12.13 10.45 7.10
C ASP A 2 13.39 10.22 6.24
N ALA A 3 13.63 8.98 5.79
CA ALA A 3 14.71 8.66 4.85
C ALA A 3 14.38 9.00 3.38
N GLY A 4 13.24 9.66 3.11
CA GLY A 4 12.87 10.06 1.75
C GLY A 4 12.53 8.89 0.81
N VAL A 5 12.17 7.71 1.34
CA VAL A 5 11.79 6.54 0.53
C VAL A 5 10.66 6.90 -0.43
N ALA A 6 11.01 6.95 -1.71
CA ALA A 6 10.16 7.42 -2.79
C ALA A 6 9.32 6.26 -3.35
N PRO A 7 8.05 6.51 -3.72
CA PRO A 7 7.25 5.50 -4.43
C PRO A 7 7.97 4.95 -5.66
N GLY A 8 8.03 3.62 -5.77
CA GLY A 8 8.69 2.92 -6.88
C GLY A 8 10.19 2.71 -6.69
N SER A 9 10.81 3.21 -5.62
CA SER A 9 12.20 2.88 -5.29
C SER A 9 12.33 1.39 -4.90
N PRO A 10 13.52 0.79 -5.01
CA PRO A 10 13.75 -0.59 -4.56
C PRO A 10 13.32 -0.81 -3.10
N GLU A 11 13.66 0.12 -2.21
CA GLU A 11 13.31 0.05 -0.79
C GLU A 11 11.79 0.16 -0.59
N ALA A 12 11.10 1.01 -1.34
CA ALA A 12 9.64 1.09 -1.28
C ALA A 12 8.98 -0.21 -1.74
N ASN A 13 9.50 -0.81 -2.82
CA ASN A 13 8.97 -2.05 -3.38
C ASN A 13 9.15 -3.23 -2.41
N GLU A 14 10.30 -3.32 -1.72
CA GLU A 14 10.51 -4.30 -0.64
C GLU A 14 9.51 -4.15 0.50
N LEU A 15 9.21 -2.91 0.92
CA LEU A 15 8.20 -2.65 1.95
C LEU A 15 6.81 -3.11 1.52
N VAL A 16 6.43 -2.87 0.25
CA VAL A 16 5.15 -3.27 -0.32
C VAL A 16 5.04 -4.80 -0.38
N GLU A 17 6.07 -5.50 -0.83
CA GLU A 17 6.06 -6.97 -0.87
C GLU A 17 5.99 -7.58 0.52
N ARG A 18 6.81 -7.09 1.46
CA ARG A 18 6.76 -7.56 2.85
C ARG A 18 5.38 -7.37 3.46
N HIS A 19 4.73 -6.23 3.23
CA HIS A 19 3.36 -6.02 3.67
C HIS A 19 2.40 -7.05 3.05
N ARG A 20 2.50 -7.30 1.75
CA ARG A 20 1.67 -8.28 1.06
C ARG A 20 1.84 -9.67 1.64
N GLU A 21 3.07 -10.07 1.95
CA GLU A 21 3.40 -11.36 2.57
C GLU A 21 2.84 -11.50 3.99
N VAL A 22 2.91 -10.45 4.81
CA VAL A 22 2.32 -10.45 6.16
C VAL A 22 0.81 -10.72 6.07
N PHE A 23 0.09 -10.01 5.19
CA PHE A 23 -1.33 -10.27 4.99
C PHE A 23 -1.61 -11.64 4.35
N SER A 24 -0.71 -12.11 3.48
CA SER A 24 -0.80 -13.43 2.83
C SER A 24 -0.78 -14.59 3.83
N SER A 25 -0.31 -14.36 5.05
CA SER A 25 -0.33 -15.35 6.14
C SER A 25 -1.75 -15.61 6.68
N TYR A 26 -2.71 -14.72 6.41
CA TYR A 26 -4.10 -14.85 6.84
C TYR A 26 -5.03 -15.31 5.70
N PHE A 27 -4.77 -14.86 4.47
CA PHE A 27 -5.50 -15.26 3.26
C PHE A 27 -4.68 -14.91 2.01
N PRO A 28 -4.85 -15.58 0.86
CA PRO A 28 -4.14 -15.22 -0.37
C PRO A 28 -4.40 -13.74 -0.74
N LEU A 29 -3.35 -12.90 -0.70
CA LEU A 29 -3.45 -11.50 -1.04
C LEU A 29 -2.75 -11.21 -2.38
N THR A 30 -3.55 -10.96 -3.40
CA THR A 30 -3.07 -10.48 -4.70
C THR A 30 -2.64 -9.02 -4.62
N ARG A 31 -1.90 -8.53 -5.62
CA ARG A 31 -1.50 -7.11 -5.68
C ARG A 31 -2.70 -6.20 -5.94
N GLN A 32 -3.69 -6.64 -6.71
CA GLN A 32 -4.92 -5.89 -6.94
C GLN A 32 -5.73 -5.73 -5.64
N MET A 33 -5.82 -6.79 -4.83
CA MET A 33 -6.42 -6.70 -3.49
C MET A 33 -5.62 -5.75 -2.59
N GLN A 34 -4.28 -5.79 -2.65
CA GLN A 34 -3.43 -4.87 -1.89
C GLN A 34 -3.67 -3.40 -2.26
N VAL A 35 -3.87 -3.09 -3.55
CA VAL A 35 -4.27 -1.74 -3.99
C VAL A 35 -5.62 -1.35 -3.39
N CYS A 36 -6.60 -2.25 -3.40
CA CYS A 36 -7.91 -2.00 -2.79
C CYS A 36 -7.79 -1.70 -1.29
N LEU A 37 -6.94 -2.44 -0.57
CA LEU A 37 -6.64 -2.17 0.84
C LEU A 37 -5.97 -0.79 1.03
N GLY A 38 -4.97 -0.45 0.21
CA GLY A 38 -4.29 0.85 0.27
C GLY A 38 -5.25 2.03 0.10
N ARG A 39 -6.21 1.93 -0.83
CA ARG A 39 -7.28 2.92 -1.00
C ARG A 39 -8.18 3.01 0.23
N MET A 40 -8.62 1.87 0.76
CA MET A 40 -9.46 1.81 1.95
C MET A 40 -8.75 2.43 3.17
N PHE A 41 -7.46 2.16 3.36
CA PHE A 41 -6.69 2.68 4.48
C PHE A 41 -6.55 4.20 4.48
N GLU A 42 -6.54 4.85 3.31
CA GLU A 42 -6.53 6.31 3.20
C GLU A 42 -7.94 6.92 3.22
N ALA A 43 -8.93 6.26 2.59
CA ALA A 43 -10.26 6.84 2.41
C ALA A 43 -11.16 6.69 3.65
N ASP A 44 -11.02 5.61 4.42
CA ASP A 44 -11.79 5.41 5.64
C ASP A 44 -11.18 6.19 6.82
N PRO A 45 -11.95 7.06 7.52
CA PRO A 45 -11.41 7.88 8.60
C PRO A 45 -10.84 7.08 9.78
N GLY A 46 -11.38 5.89 10.07
CA GLY A 46 -10.92 5.05 11.17
C GLY A 46 -9.54 4.47 10.88
N PHE A 47 -9.35 3.94 9.66
CA PHE A 47 -8.03 3.47 9.23
C PHE A 47 -7.03 4.61 9.07
N ALA A 48 -7.43 5.71 8.42
CA ALA A 48 -6.55 6.86 8.24
C ALA A 48 -6.04 7.40 9.58
N ALA A 49 -6.94 7.57 10.57
CA ALA A 49 -6.55 7.98 11.92
C ALA A 49 -5.62 6.98 12.62
N HIS A 50 -5.83 5.67 12.42
CA HIS A 50 -4.94 4.65 12.97
C HIS A 50 -3.51 4.77 12.41
N TYR A 51 -3.36 4.83 11.08
CA TYR A 51 -2.05 4.97 10.43
C TYR A 51 -1.38 6.30 10.75
N ASP A 52 -2.14 7.40 10.73
CA ASP A 52 -1.59 8.72 11.03
C ASP A 52 -1.25 8.90 12.52
N GLY A 53 -1.90 8.14 13.41
CA GLY A 53 -1.52 8.02 14.82
C GLY A 53 -0.16 7.36 15.03
N ILE A 54 0.31 6.52 14.09
CA ILE A 54 1.67 5.96 14.11
C ILE A 54 2.68 6.99 13.59
N ARG A 55 2.36 7.64 12.47
CA ARG A 55 3.14 8.76 11.92
C ARG A 55 2.23 9.58 11.02
N ALA A 56 2.21 10.90 11.22
CA ALA A 56 1.41 11.80 10.40
C ALA A 56 1.68 11.64 8.90
N GLY A 57 0.62 11.45 8.10
CA GLY A 57 0.69 11.27 6.65
C GLY A 57 1.08 9.85 6.21
N LEU A 58 1.05 8.86 7.11
CA LEU A 58 1.45 7.50 6.80
C LEU A 58 0.45 6.82 5.88
N ALA A 59 -0.86 7.00 6.10
CA ALA A 59 -1.89 6.42 5.23
C ALA A 59 -1.70 6.81 3.74
N PRO A 60 -1.66 8.12 3.39
CA PRO A 60 -1.48 8.52 2.00
C PRO A 60 -0.09 8.16 1.43
N TRP A 61 0.97 8.18 2.24
CA TRP A 61 2.27 7.69 1.79
C TRP A 61 2.24 6.19 1.49
N PHE A 62 1.56 5.42 2.32
CA PHE A 62 1.48 3.97 2.18
C PHE A 62 0.70 3.56 0.94
N ARG A 63 -0.42 4.24 0.64
CA ARG A 63 -1.12 4.04 -0.64
C ARG A 63 -0.21 4.32 -1.84
N ARG A 64 0.54 5.44 -1.82
CA ARG A 64 1.41 5.80 -2.95
C ARG A 64 2.47 4.75 -3.25
N ILE A 65 3.09 4.15 -2.23
CA ILE A 65 4.08 3.09 -2.47
C ILE A 65 3.43 1.81 -2.99
N ILE A 66 2.23 1.44 -2.49
CA ILE A 66 1.46 0.31 -3.02
C ILE A 66 1.13 0.54 -4.50
N ASP A 67 0.62 1.73 -4.84
CA ASP A 67 0.26 2.08 -6.22
C ASP A 67 1.48 2.03 -7.15
N ALA A 68 2.65 2.49 -6.70
CA ALA A 68 3.88 2.41 -7.48
C ALA A 68 4.35 0.96 -7.66
N GLY A 69 4.28 0.14 -6.60
CA GLY A 69 4.57 -1.29 -6.69
C GLY A 69 3.63 -2.01 -7.67
N ALA A 70 2.33 -1.73 -7.61
CA ALA A 70 1.36 -2.29 -8.55
C ALA A 70 1.68 -1.92 -10.00
N ARG A 71 2.02 -0.66 -10.29
CA ARG A 71 2.45 -0.23 -11.63
C ARG A 71 3.70 -0.95 -12.12
N ALA A 72 4.67 -1.20 -11.24
CA ALA A 72 5.86 -1.98 -11.58
C ALA A 72 5.54 -3.43 -12.00
N HIS A 73 4.38 -3.94 -11.58
CA HIS A 73 3.84 -5.25 -11.97
C HIS A 73 2.78 -5.19 -13.07
N GLY A 74 2.64 -4.06 -13.78
CA GLY A 74 1.70 -3.91 -14.89
C GLY A 74 0.22 -3.82 -14.47
N ILE A 75 -0.03 -3.53 -13.19
CA ILE A 75 -1.38 -3.33 -12.66
C ILE A 75 -1.65 -1.82 -12.61
N ASP A 76 -2.74 -1.38 -13.24
CA ASP A 76 -3.23 -0.01 -13.08
C ASP A 76 -3.93 0.12 -11.71
N PRO A 77 -3.37 0.94 -10.78
CA PRO A 77 -3.97 1.10 -9.47
C PRO A 77 -5.34 1.75 -9.54
N ASP A 78 -5.65 2.55 -10.57
CA ASP A 78 -6.91 3.29 -10.70
C ASP A 78 -8.08 2.38 -11.10
N THR A 79 -7.80 1.28 -11.82
CA THR A 79 -8.81 0.31 -12.23
C THR A 79 -8.75 -1.01 -11.44
N ALA A 80 -7.80 -1.18 -10.54
CA ALA A 80 -7.67 -2.39 -9.74
C ALA A 80 -8.95 -2.66 -8.93
N THR A 81 -9.42 -3.90 -9.01
CA THR A 81 -10.57 -4.42 -8.27
C THR A 81 -10.16 -5.63 -7.43
N TRP A 82 -10.97 -5.98 -6.43
CA TRP A 82 -10.72 -7.12 -5.56
C TRP A 82 -10.84 -8.45 -6.33
N GLN A 83 -9.70 -9.11 -6.58
CA GLN A 83 -9.59 -10.38 -7.33
C GLN A 83 -8.30 -11.12 -6.99
#